data_AF-A0A090QPP5-F1
#
_entry.id   AF-A0A090QPP5-F1
#
_cell.length_a   1.000
_cell.length_b   1.000
_cell.length_c   1.000
_cell.angle_alpha   90.00
_cell.angle_beta   90.00
_cell.angle_gamma   90.00
#
_symmetry.space_group_name_H-M   'P 1'
#
loop_
_entity.id
_entity.type
_entity.pdbx_description
1 polymer ?
#
loop_
_entity_poly.entity_id
_entity_poly.type
_entity_poly.pdbx_seq_one_letter_code
_entity_poly.pdbx_strand_id
1 'polypeptide(L)'
;MDIGIYPLSAAIGLFGEPNSMTAQGVLLDSGVDAHGTLVLHYKDFDVTLCHSKVSDGYIPSEIQGEQGTLLVDFISECHGVHMHRKGEPVVDLTAEQDDNAMVYEAAEFARLVAERQINHDGLLRTQIVSAITTQARAIMGVRYPADDI
;
A
#
# COMPACT_ATOMS: atom_id res chain seq x y z
N MET A 1 6.12 6.96 4.78
CA MET A 1 6.36 6.44 6.14
C MET A 1 5.05 6.21 6.87
N ASP A 2 4.32 7.27 7.21
CA ASP A 2 3.11 7.17 8.06
C ASP A 2 1.92 6.57 7.27
N ILE A 3 1.20 7.37 6.49
CA ILE A 3 0.02 6.91 5.75
C ILE A 3 0.32 6.30 4.37
N GLY A 4 1.42 6.70 3.72
CA GLY A 4 1.80 6.15 2.40
C GLY A 4 2.24 4.68 2.45
N ILE A 5 2.47 4.14 3.64
CA ILE A 5 2.87 2.74 3.84
C ILE A 5 1.73 1.76 3.54
N TYR A 6 0.49 2.15 3.81
CA TYR A 6 -0.67 1.27 3.61
C TYR A 6 -0.90 0.92 2.14
N PRO A 7 -1.07 1.90 1.22
CA PRO A 7 -1.26 1.57 -0.19
C PRO A 7 0.00 0.94 -0.81
N LEU A 8 1.20 1.29 -0.32
CA LEU A 8 2.44 0.63 -0.75
C LEU A 8 2.48 -0.84 -0.33
N SER A 9 2.26 -1.14 0.95
CA SER A 9 2.26 -2.51 1.46
C SER A 9 1.18 -3.36 0.82
N ALA A 10 0.00 -2.78 0.53
CA ALA A 10 -1.06 -3.44 -0.22
C ALA A 10 -0.60 -3.78 -1.65
N ALA A 11 0.00 -2.83 -2.37
CA ALA A 11 0.52 -3.06 -3.72
C ALA A 11 1.59 -4.16 -3.75
N ILE A 12 2.55 -4.15 -2.82
CA ILE A 12 3.57 -5.20 -2.73
C ILE A 12 2.95 -6.55 -2.32
N GLY A 13 1.95 -6.55 -1.44
CA GLY A 13 1.22 -7.76 -1.05
C GLY A 13 0.45 -8.39 -2.20
N LEU A 14 -0.09 -7.59 -3.12
CA LEU A 14 -0.87 -8.07 -4.27
C LEU A 14 -0.01 -8.42 -5.48
N PHE A 15 1.01 -7.61 -5.77
CA PHE A 15 1.73 -7.66 -7.04
C PHE A 15 3.23 -7.98 -6.91
N GLY A 16 3.74 -8.07 -5.68
CA GLY A 16 5.16 -8.30 -5.42
C GLY A 16 6.04 -7.07 -5.69
N GLU A 17 7.34 -7.30 -5.82
CA GLU A 17 8.33 -6.24 -6.08
C GLU A 17 8.19 -5.66 -7.50
N PRO A 18 8.13 -4.33 -7.66
CA PRO A 18 8.13 -3.70 -8.98
C PRO A 18 9.51 -3.74 -9.63
N ASN A 19 9.56 -3.62 -10.97
CA ASN A 19 10.83 -3.56 -11.72
C ASN A 19 11.58 -2.25 -11.48
N SER A 20 10.85 -1.15 -11.27
CA SER A 20 11.39 0.17 -10.95
C SER A 20 10.30 1.07 -10.35
N MET A 21 10.67 2.28 -9.91
CA MET A 21 9.71 3.25 -9.39
C MET A 21 10.10 4.69 -9.70
N THR A 22 9.11 5.56 -9.72
CA THR A 22 9.27 7.02 -9.63
C THR A 22 8.57 7.56 -8.40
N ALA A 23 9.04 8.69 -7.88
CA ALA A 23 8.48 9.32 -6.70
C ALA A 23 8.58 10.84 -6.81
N GLN A 24 7.55 11.54 -6.33
CA GLN A 24 7.53 13.00 -6.20
C GLN A 24 6.72 13.39 -4.97
N GLY A 25 7.02 14.53 -4.37
CA GLY A 25 6.31 15.01 -3.20
C GLY A 25 6.71 16.43 -2.82
N VAL A 26 5.96 16.98 -1.87
CA VAL A 26 6.21 18.30 -1.29
C VAL A 26 6.57 18.12 0.18
N LEU A 27 7.60 18.85 0.61
CA LEU A 27 8.02 18.90 2.01
C LEU A 27 7.28 20.03 2.75
N LEU A 28 7.01 19.80 4.03
CA LEU A 28 6.66 20.85 4.97
C LEU A 28 7.93 21.59 5.43
N ASP A 29 7.75 22.76 6.05
CA ASP A 29 8.86 23.52 6.67
C ASP A 29 9.63 22.71 7.73
N SER A 30 8.98 21.71 8.34
CA SER A 30 9.61 20.78 9.27
C SER A 30 10.55 19.76 8.62
N GLY A 31 10.58 19.68 7.29
CA GLY A 31 11.39 18.73 6.52
C GLY A 31 10.76 17.35 6.32
N VAL A 32 9.56 17.10 6.85
CA VAL A 32 8.80 15.86 6.57
C VAL A 32 7.93 16.01 5.33
N ASP A 33 7.54 14.89 4.73
CA ASP A 33 6.64 14.87 3.58
C ASP A 33 5.22 15.34 3.95
N ALA A 34 4.72 16.34 3.22
CA ALA A 34 3.33 16.78 3.28
C ALA A 34 2.43 15.79 2.54
N HIS A 35 2.74 15.58 1.26
CA HIS A 35 2.06 14.67 0.36
C HIS A 35 3.01 14.19 -0.73
N GLY A 36 2.67 13.09 -1.39
CA GLY A 36 3.46 12.55 -2.49
C GLY A 36 2.71 11.57 -3.38
N THR A 37 3.33 11.29 -4.51
CA THR A 37 2.90 10.28 -5.47
C THR A 37 4.08 9.37 -5.78
N LEU A 38 3.85 8.06 -5.73
CA LEU A 38 4.78 7.05 -6.21
C LEU A 38 4.12 6.34 -7.40
N VAL A 39 4.90 6.05 -8.44
CA VAL A 39 4.49 5.16 -9.52
C VAL A 39 5.41 3.95 -9.50
N LEU A 40 4.83 2.76 -9.26
CA LEU A 40 5.54 1.50 -9.28
C LEU A 40 5.36 0.86 -10.66
N HIS A 41 6.47 0.57 -11.33
CA HIS A 41 6.49 0.04 -12.69
C HIS A 41 6.63 -1.48 -12.67
N TYR A 42 5.59 -2.19 -13.09
CA TYR A 42 5.63 -3.63 -13.32
C TYR A 42 5.86 -3.90 -14.81
N LYS A 43 5.87 -5.18 -15.20
CA LYS A 43 6.12 -5.56 -16.59
C LYS A 43 4.99 -5.12 -17.53
N ASP A 44 3.75 -5.36 -17.10
CA ASP A 44 2.57 -5.24 -17.97
C ASP A 44 1.59 -4.15 -17.49
N PHE A 45 1.86 -3.52 -16.33
CA PHE A 45 1.01 -2.48 -15.73
C PHE A 45 1.81 -1.58 -14.78
N ASP A 46 1.19 -0.48 -14.36
CA ASP A 46 1.72 0.44 -13.35
C ASP A 46 0.77 0.52 -12.15
N VAL A 47 1.33 0.82 -10.97
CA VAL A 47 0.54 1.14 -9.77
C VAL A 47 0.86 2.56 -9.33
N THR A 48 -0.14 3.44 -9.31
CA THR A 48 0.01 4.81 -8.80
C THR A 48 -0.49 4.90 -7.37
N LEU A 49 0.39 5.31 -6.46
CA LEU A 49 0.09 5.49 -5.05
C LEU A 49 0.13 6.99 -4.73
N CYS A 50 -0.93 7.50 -4.11
CA CYS A 50 -0.99 8.88 -3.63
C CYS A 50 -1.22 8.89 -2.13
N HIS A 51 -0.54 9.78 -1.41
CA HIS A 51 -0.76 9.97 0.02
C HIS A 51 -0.64 11.45 0.38
N SER A 52 -1.36 11.90 1.41
CA SER A 52 -1.31 13.28 1.89
C SER A 52 -1.71 13.39 3.36
N LYS A 53 -0.92 14.12 4.16
CA LYS A 53 -1.26 14.49 5.54
C LYS A 53 -1.91 15.88 5.63
N VAL A 54 -2.02 16.57 4.50
CA VAL A 54 -2.48 17.97 4.41
C VAL A 54 -3.75 18.11 3.56
N SER A 55 -4.30 16.99 3.09
CA SER A 55 -5.54 16.93 2.33
C SER A 55 -6.18 15.56 2.47
N ASP A 56 -7.51 15.52 2.45
CA ASP A 56 -8.26 14.28 2.44
C ASP A 56 -8.48 13.78 1.01
N GLY A 57 -8.22 12.49 0.80
CA GLY A 57 -8.55 11.79 -0.44
C GLY A 57 -9.81 10.93 -0.24
N TYR A 58 -10.81 11.12 -1.10
CA TYR A 58 -12.02 10.29 -1.13
C TYR A 58 -12.00 9.22 -2.22
N ILE A 59 -10.91 9.17 -3.00
CA ILE A 59 -10.78 8.26 -4.13
C ILE A 59 -10.51 6.85 -3.57
N PRO A 60 -11.35 5.84 -3.89
CA PRO A 60 -11.09 4.46 -3.50
C PRO A 60 -9.87 3.92 -4.25
N SER A 61 -9.34 2.78 -3.80
CA SER A 61 -8.29 2.10 -4.55
C SER A 61 -8.91 1.33 -5.71
N GLU A 62 -8.36 1.50 -6.92
CA GLU A 62 -8.87 0.83 -8.11
C GLU A 62 -7.85 -0.19 -8.65
N ILE A 63 -8.32 -1.40 -8.97
CA ILE A 63 -7.56 -2.40 -9.72
C ILE A 63 -8.29 -2.62 -11.03
N GLN A 64 -7.70 -2.14 -12.13
CA GLN A 64 -8.30 -2.14 -13.45
C GLN A 64 -7.75 -3.30 -14.30
N GLY A 65 -8.65 -4.03 -14.95
CA GLY A 65 -8.31 -5.07 -15.91
C GLY A 65 -9.22 -5.04 -17.14
N GLU A 66 -8.92 -5.87 -18.12
CA GLU A 66 -9.64 -5.88 -19.40
C GLU A 66 -11.14 -6.22 -19.26
N GLN A 67 -11.50 -6.97 -18.22
CA GLN A 67 -12.86 -7.48 -17.99
C GLN A 67 -13.62 -6.69 -16.92
N GLY A 68 -13.06 -5.60 -16.39
CA GLY A 68 -13.70 -4.79 -15.36
C GLY A 68 -12.73 -4.15 -14.39
N THR A 69 -13.28 -3.52 -13.37
CA THR A 69 -12.54 -2.79 -12.33
C THR A 69 -13.01 -3.23 -10.96
N LEU A 70 -12.06 -3.52 -10.08
CA LEU A 70 -12.32 -3.69 -8.65
C LEU A 70 -12.11 -2.34 -7.97
N LEU A 71 -13.11 -1.87 -7.24
CA LEU A 71 -13.01 -0.76 -6.31
C LEU A 71 -12.87 -1.33 -4.90
N VAL A 72 -11.83 -0.91 -4.20
CA VAL A 72 -11.56 -1.28 -2.81
C VAL A 72 -11.69 -0.03 -1.95
N ASP A 73 -12.66 -0.09 -1.05
CA ASP A 73 -12.92 0.98 -0.09
C ASP A 73 -11.91 0.88 1.06
N PHE A 74 -11.19 1.97 1.27
CA PHE A 74 -10.20 2.12 2.35
C PHE A 74 -9.18 0.97 2.41
N ILE A 75 -8.22 0.96 1.48
CA ILE A 75 -7.27 -0.15 1.25
C ILE A 75 -6.52 -0.67 2.48
N SER A 76 -6.38 0.13 3.54
CA SER A 76 -5.75 -0.28 4.80
C SER A 76 -6.60 -1.26 5.62
N GLU A 77 -7.92 -1.14 5.58
CA GLU A 77 -8.85 -1.99 6.34
C GLU A 77 -9.85 -2.74 5.45
N CYS A 78 -9.88 -2.42 4.14
CA CYS A 78 -10.68 -3.09 3.13
C CYS A 78 -12.18 -3.21 3.50
N HIS A 79 -12.82 -2.07 3.79
CA HIS A 79 -14.23 -2.02 4.22
C HIS A 79 -15.22 -2.52 3.17
N GLY A 80 -14.83 -2.51 1.90
CA GLY A 80 -15.70 -2.90 0.79
C GLY A 80 -14.91 -3.26 -0.45
N VAL A 81 -15.41 -4.23 -1.22
CA VAL A 81 -14.85 -4.59 -2.53
C VAL A 81 -15.98 -4.73 -3.54
N HIS A 82 -15.97 -3.89 -4.57
CA HIS A 82 -17.02 -3.85 -5.58
C HIS A 82 -16.43 -4.07 -6.97
N MET A 83 -17.07 -4.93 -7.75
CA MET A 83 -16.66 -5.20 -9.13
C MET A 83 -17.59 -4.53 -10.12
N HIS A 84 -17.00 -3.69 -10.95
CA HIS A 84 -17.67 -2.94 -12.00
C HIS A 84 -17.33 -3.54 -13.36
N ARG A 85 -18.36 -3.85 -14.16
CA ARG A 85 -18.22 -4.22 -15.57
C ARG A 85 -19.12 -3.34 -16.43
N LYS A 86 -18.69 -3.11 -17.67
CA LYS A 86 -19.41 -2.23 -18.58
C LYS A 86 -20.76 -2.83 -18.96
N GLY A 87 -21.84 -2.13 -18.60
CA GLY A 87 -23.21 -2.51 -18.94
C GLY A 87 -23.81 -3.61 -18.04
N GLU A 88 -23.10 -4.02 -16.99
CA GLU A 88 -23.59 -4.97 -16.00
C GLU A 88 -23.89 -4.27 -14.67
N PRO A 89 -24.79 -4.84 -13.83
CA PRO A 89 -24.92 -4.43 -12.44
C PRO A 89 -23.60 -4.59 -11.69
N VAL A 90 -23.36 -3.72 -10.71
CA VAL A 90 -22.23 -3.84 -9.79
C VAL A 90 -22.36 -5.13 -8.98
N VAL A 91 -21.27 -5.87 -8.84
CA VAL A 91 -21.21 -7.07 -7.99
C VAL A 91 -20.49 -6.71 -6.71
N ASP A 92 -21.16 -6.85 -5.57
CA ASP A 92 -20.56 -6.72 -4.25
C ASP A 92 -19.80 -8.00 -3.90
N LEU A 93 -18.50 -7.86 -3.63
CA LEU A 93 -17.57 -8.92 -3.24
C LEU A 93 -17.09 -8.75 -1.79
N THR A 94 -17.70 -7.83 -1.04
CA THR A 94 -17.31 -7.50 0.33
C THR A 94 -17.46 -8.72 1.23
N ALA A 95 -16.40 -9.01 1.99
CA ALA A 95 -16.41 -10.04 3.01
C ALA A 95 -16.69 -9.41 4.37
N GLU A 96 -17.38 -10.15 5.24
CA GLU A 96 -17.57 -9.75 6.64
C GLU A 96 -16.22 -9.53 7.32
N GLN A 97 -16.05 -8.38 7.97
CA GLN A 97 -14.86 -8.00 8.71
C GLN A 97 -15.15 -8.01 10.22
N ASP A 98 -14.12 -8.28 11.02
CA ASP A 98 -14.18 -8.06 12.46
C ASP A 98 -14.16 -6.54 12.77
N ASP A 99 -14.85 -6.14 13.84
CA ASP A 99 -14.86 -4.73 14.30
C ASP A 99 -13.46 -4.22 14.62
N ASN A 100 -12.55 -5.11 15.06
CA ASN A 100 -11.15 -4.78 15.31
C ASN A 100 -10.26 -5.20 14.14
N ALA A 101 -9.87 -4.22 13.31
CA ALA A 101 -9.00 -4.42 12.15
C ALA A 101 -7.67 -5.14 12.47
N MET A 102 -7.17 -5.05 13.71
CA MET A 102 -5.90 -5.68 14.10
C MET A 102 -6.03 -7.18 14.42
N VAL A 103 -7.24 -7.75 14.43
CA VAL A 103 -7.43 -9.16 14.81
C VAL A 103 -6.68 -10.11 13.88
N TYR A 104 -6.65 -9.80 12.58
CA TYR A 104 -6.05 -10.66 11.56
C TYR A 104 -4.53 -10.73 11.68
N GLU A 105 -3.87 -9.58 11.87
CA GLU A 105 -2.42 -9.55 12.08
C GLU A 105 -2.03 -10.19 13.41
N ALA A 106 -2.81 -9.97 14.48
CA ALA A 106 -2.57 -10.57 15.78
C ALA A 106 -2.69 -12.11 15.73
N ALA A 107 -3.69 -12.62 15.02
CA ALA A 107 -3.87 -14.05 14.81
C ALA A 107 -2.71 -14.66 14.00
N GLU A 108 -2.25 -13.97 12.94
CA GLU A 108 -1.12 -14.44 12.15
C GLU A 108 0.19 -14.45 12.95
N PHE A 109 0.45 -13.41 13.76
CA PHE A 109 1.62 -13.42 14.65
C PHE A 109 1.55 -14.54 15.69
N ALA A 110 0.38 -14.77 16.29
CA ALA A 110 0.19 -15.87 17.23
C ALA A 110 0.44 -17.24 16.57
N ARG A 111 -0.04 -17.43 15.33
CA ARG A 111 0.20 -18.63 14.52
C ARG A 111 1.69 -18.84 14.26
N LEU A 112 2.39 -17.82 13.75
CA LEU A 112 3.83 -17.88 13.45
C LEU A 112 4.66 -18.23 14.70
N VAL A 113 4.32 -17.68 15.86
CA VAL A 113 4.98 -18.00 17.14
C VAL A 113 4.70 -19.45 17.56
N ALA A 114 3.45 -19.89 17.49
CA ALA A 114 3.05 -21.24 17.87
C ALA A 114 3.76 -22.31 17.01
N GLU A 115 3.88 -22.04 15.70
CA GLU A 115 4.54 -22.92 14.74
C GLU A 115 6.06 -22.74 14.68
N ARG A 116 6.60 -21.73 15.37
CA ARG A 116 8.02 -21.33 15.31
C ARG A 116 8.49 -21.06 13.89
N GLN A 117 7.60 -20.51 13.07
CA GLN A 117 7.87 -20.22 11.67
C GLN A 117 8.56 -18.85 11.56
N ILE A 118 9.89 -18.86 11.54
CA ILE A 118 10.70 -17.64 11.40
C ILE A 118 10.67 -17.14 9.95
N ASN A 119 10.80 -18.04 8.97
CA ASN A 119 10.78 -17.68 7.55
C ASN A 119 9.36 -17.70 7.03
N HIS A 120 8.83 -16.53 6.69
CA HIS A 120 7.49 -16.32 6.14
C HIS A 120 7.49 -15.12 5.17
N ASP A 121 6.49 -15.06 4.30
CA ASP A 121 6.43 -14.09 3.19
C ASP A 121 6.37 -12.62 3.67
N GLY A 122 5.84 -12.40 4.89
CA GLY A 122 5.82 -11.09 5.53
C GLY A 122 7.22 -10.47 5.70
N LEU A 123 8.29 -11.26 5.83
CA LEU A 123 9.66 -10.74 5.90
C LEU A 123 10.10 -10.13 4.57
N LEU A 124 9.87 -10.85 3.46
CA LEU A 124 10.21 -10.38 2.13
C LEU A 124 9.41 -9.11 1.78
N ARG A 125 8.10 -9.11 2.06
CA ARG A 125 7.26 -7.92 1.89
C ARG A 125 7.80 -6.72 2.66
N THR A 126 8.19 -6.91 3.92
CA THR A 126 8.74 -5.84 4.77
C THR A 126 10.05 -5.29 4.18
N GLN A 127 10.93 -6.15 3.68
CA GLN A 127 12.19 -5.73 3.06
C GLN A 127 11.96 -4.87 1.81
N ILE A 128 11.08 -5.31 0.91
CA ILE A 128 10.74 -4.58 -0.33
C ILE A 128 10.11 -3.22 0.02
N VAL A 129 9.11 -3.21 0.90
CA VAL A 129 8.42 -1.99 1.32
C VAL A 129 9.39 -1.00 1.98
N SER A 130 10.30 -1.49 2.82
CA SER A 130 11.34 -0.66 3.47
C SER A 130 12.31 -0.06 2.46
N ALA A 131 12.76 -0.85 1.49
CA ALA A 131 13.66 -0.39 0.43
C ALA A 131 13.01 0.70 -0.45
N ILE A 132 11.79 0.45 -0.92
CA ILE A 132 11.00 1.41 -1.71
C ILE A 132 10.75 2.70 -0.93
N THR A 133 10.35 2.58 0.33
CA THR A 133 10.08 3.76 1.16
C THR A 133 11.35 4.59 1.38
N THR A 134 12.49 3.94 1.61
CA THR A 134 13.79 4.61 1.76
C THR A 134 14.20 5.31 0.48
N GLN A 135 14.07 4.65 -0.67
CA GLN A 135 14.38 5.23 -1.97
C GLN A 135 13.46 6.43 -2.28
N ALA A 136 12.16 6.33 -1.97
CA ALA A 136 11.19 7.39 -2.19
C ALA A 136 11.51 8.62 -1.34
N ARG A 137 11.84 8.43 -0.06
CA ARG A 137 12.32 9.51 0.82
C ARG A 137 13.54 10.21 0.24
N ALA A 138 14.53 9.44 -0.22
CA ALA A 138 15.75 9.99 -0.79
C ALA A 138 15.47 10.84 -2.05
N ILE A 139 14.58 10.38 -2.93
CA ILE A 139 14.14 11.14 -4.12
C ILE A 139 13.42 12.44 -3.72
N MET A 140 12.53 12.37 -2.73
CA MET A 140 11.76 13.52 -2.24
C MET A 140 12.58 14.48 -1.35
N GLY A 141 13.81 14.12 -0.98
CA GLY A 141 14.66 14.91 -0.09
C GLY A 141 14.34 14.80 1.40
N VAL A 142 13.53 13.81 1.82
CA VAL A 142 13.27 13.53 3.24
C VAL A 142 14.46 12.77 3.83
N ARG A 143 15.23 13.40 4.72
CA ARG A 143 16.39 12.79 5.38
C ARG A 143 16.17 12.60 6.88
N TYR A 144 16.60 11.45 7.39
CA TYR A 144 16.66 11.17 8.82
C TYR A 144 18.11 11.12 9.31
N PRO A 145 18.37 11.42 10.59
CA PRO A 145 19.73 11.37 11.13
C PRO A 145 20.43 10.00 10.95
N ALA A 146 19.65 8.92 10.90
CA ALA A 146 20.17 7.56 10.70
C ALA A 146 20.59 7.25 9.25
N ASP A 147 20.26 8.11 8.27
CA ASP A 147 20.67 7.93 6.87
C ASP A 147 22.16 8.27 6.66
N ASP A 148 22.81 8.95 7.62
CA ASP A 148 24.21 9.40 7.57
C ASP A 148 25.16 8.53 8.43
N ILE A 149 24.69 7.38 8.93
CA ILE A 149 25.45 6.42 9.75
C ILE A 149 25.82 5.20 8.90
#